data_AF-A0A965HHR8-F1
#
_entry.id   AF-A0A965HHR8-F1
#
_cell.length_a   1.000
_cell.length_b   1.000
_cell.length_c   1.000
_cell.angle_alpha   90.00
_cell.angle_beta   90.00
_cell.angle_gamma   90.00
#
_symmetry.space_group_name_H-M   'P 1'
#
loop_
_entity.id
_entity.type
_entity.pdbx_description
1 polymer ?
#
loop_
_entity_poly.entity_id
_entity_poly.type
_entity_poly.pdbx_seq_one_letter_code
_entity_poly.pdbx_strand_id
1 'polypeptide(L)'
;MTQCLSYGSIEISEQPDKTKGTEMKALVLKTNNTIQVEEDTEEFVSYATLSRAVGGMIEAVTLPSGLTLWVNEEGKMDGLPVNNYATKLFTSAFGSGIDIIVGNAIITGGADDEGETLGLTDKQVAELVADLHPELVPRIDCIETWSAAADVTELKGFGPVHRTDFLSVDVFDWGRTYDRILMNPPFEDMQGIDHVKHAFN
;
A
#
# COMPACT_ATOMS: atom_id res chain seq x y z
N MET A 1 -9.06 -1.90 -21.62
CA MET A 1 -7.87 -2.62 -21.18
C MET A 1 -7.09 -1.83 -20.13
N THR A 2 -7.56 -1.96 -18.88
CA THR A 2 -7.00 -1.57 -17.58
C THR A 2 -5.50 -1.33 -17.34
N GLN A 3 -4.74 -0.46 -18.02
CA GLN A 3 -3.30 -0.34 -17.70
C GLN A 3 -3.02 0.80 -16.70
N CYS A 4 -2.99 0.43 -15.42
CA CYS A 4 -2.39 1.21 -14.33
C CYS A 4 -0.97 0.71 -14.06
N LEU A 5 -0.01 1.60 -13.77
CA LEU A 5 1.40 1.25 -13.53
C LEU A 5 1.69 0.97 -12.01
N SER A 6 1.62 -0.28 -11.50
CA SER A 6 2.17 -0.76 -10.18
C SER A 6 2.18 -2.32 -9.93
N TYR A 7 3.28 -2.95 -9.49
CA TYR A 7 3.38 -4.43 -9.27
C TYR A 7 2.50 -5.03 -8.16
N GLY A 8 1.91 -6.21 -8.43
CA GLY A 8 1.24 -7.12 -7.49
C GLY A 8 0.23 -8.07 -8.17
N SER A 9 0.38 -9.39 -8.00
CA SER A 9 -0.37 -10.49 -8.65
C SER A 9 -1.88 -10.47 -8.36
N ILE A 10 -2.74 -10.76 -9.36
CA ILE A 10 -4.18 -11.02 -9.15
C ILE A 10 -4.50 -12.44 -9.64
N GLU A 11 -4.78 -13.34 -8.69
CA GLU A 11 -5.42 -14.64 -8.94
C GLU A 11 -6.93 -14.43 -9.16
N ILE A 12 -7.51 -14.98 -10.23
CA ILE A 12 -8.97 -15.10 -10.40
C ILE A 12 -9.35 -16.56 -10.13
N SER A 13 -10.17 -16.74 -9.10
CA SER A 13 -10.38 -17.94 -8.28
C SER A 13 -10.83 -19.22 -8.98
N GLU A 14 -10.31 -20.37 -8.53
CA GLU A 14 -11.08 -21.60 -8.43
C GLU A 14 -10.96 -22.19 -7.02
N GLN A 15 -12.10 -22.18 -6.30
CA GLN A 15 -12.36 -22.79 -4.98
C GLN A 15 -11.54 -22.22 -3.79
N PRO A 16 -12.16 -21.98 -2.61
CA PRO A 16 -11.41 -21.62 -1.42
C PRO A 16 -10.58 -22.82 -0.96
N ASP A 17 -9.30 -22.82 -1.32
CA ASP A 17 -8.28 -23.70 -0.76
C ASP A 17 -8.06 -23.30 0.71
N LYS A 18 -8.53 -24.15 1.64
CA LYS A 18 -8.47 -23.94 3.10
C LYS A 18 -7.05 -24.12 3.68
N THR A 19 -6.00 -23.87 2.91
CA THR A 19 -4.62 -24.26 3.28
C THR A 19 -3.53 -23.21 3.04
N LYS A 20 -3.82 -22.03 2.50
CA LYS A 20 -2.90 -20.87 2.56
C LYS A 20 -3.34 -19.96 3.72
N GLY A 21 -2.52 -19.85 4.77
CA GLY A 21 -2.72 -18.81 5.79
C GLY A 21 -2.74 -17.45 5.11
N THR A 22 -3.73 -16.62 5.41
CA THR A 22 -3.86 -15.26 4.86
C THR A 22 -2.56 -14.49 5.11
N GLU A 23 -1.84 -14.10 4.06
CA GLU A 23 -0.65 -13.25 4.17
C GLU A 23 -1.02 -11.96 4.92
N MET A 24 -0.42 -11.74 6.08
CA MET A 24 -0.67 -10.54 6.86
C MET A 24 0.27 -9.42 6.42
N LYS A 25 -0.31 -8.26 6.10
CA LYS A 25 0.45 -7.06 5.72
C LYS A 25 0.42 -6.02 6.83
N ALA A 26 1.49 -5.26 6.95
CA ALA A 26 1.56 -4.09 7.81
C ALA A 26 2.34 -2.97 7.10
N LEU A 27 2.05 -1.72 7.48
CA LEU A 27 2.84 -0.57 7.02
C LEU A 27 3.72 -0.08 8.14
N VAL A 28 5.04 -0.05 7.93
CA VAL A 28 5.98 0.62 8.83
C VAL A 28 6.21 2.03 8.31
N LEU A 29 5.72 3.01 9.08
CA LEU A 29 5.87 4.43 8.85
C LEU A 29 7.20 4.87 9.48
N LYS A 30 8.20 5.16 8.66
CA LYS A 30 9.52 5.57 9.14
C LYS A 30 9.59 7.08 9.34
N THR A 31 10.42 7.50 10.28
CA THR A 31 10.62 8.92 10.61
C THR A 31 11.31 9.74 9.51
N ASN A 32 11.90 9.08 8.51
CA ASN A 32 12.49 9.70 7.33
C ASN A 32 11.49 9.88 6.17
N ASN A 33 10.18 9.83 6.44
CA ASN A 33 9.10 9.91 5.45
C ASN A 33 9.21 8.82 4.36
N THR A 34 9.51 7.59 4.78
CA THR A 34 9.37 6.42 3.92
C THR A 34 8.38 5.44 4.52
N ILE A 35 7.69 4.70 3.66
CA ILE A 35 6.77 3.64 4.04
C ILE A 35 7.39 2.33 3.58
N GLN A 36 7.45 1.36 4.49
CA GLN A 36 7.83 -0.02 4.18
C GLN A 36 6.59 -0.89 4.34
N VAL A 37 6.25 -1.67 3.31
CA VAL A 37 5.24 -2.73 3.42
C VAL A 37 5.97 -3.97 3.92
N GLU A 38 5.46 -4.55 5.00
CA GLU A 38 5.95 -5.83 5.53
C GLU A 38 4.92 -6.89 5.17
N GLU A 39 5.36 -7.88 4.39
CA GLU A 39 4.56 -8.94 3.79
C GLU A 39 5.09 -10.31 4.25
N ASP A 40 5.14 -10.61 5.55
CA ASP A 40 5.34 -12.01 5.94
C ASP A 40 4.96 -12.37 7.39
N THR A 41 4.16 -13.45 7.47
CA THR A 41 3.73 -14.35 8.56
C THR A 41 3.33 -13.80 9.94
N GLU A 42 2.59 -14.62 10.70
CA GLU A 42 2.18 -14.40 12.12
C GLU A 42 3.30 -13.83 13.02
N GLU A 43 4.57 -14.04 12.67
CA GLU A 43 5.73 -13.51 13.38
C GLU A 43 5.82 -11.98 13.37
N PHE A 44 5.33 -11.30 12.32
CA PHE A 44 5.47 -9.84 12.21
C PHE A 44 4.55 -9.08 13.17
N VAL A 45 3.35 -9.59 13.43
CA VAL A 45 2.41 -8.99 14.41
C VAL A 45 2.67 -9.45 15.84
N SER A 46 3.69 -10.27 16.06
CA SER A 46 4.12 -10.59 17.42
C SER A 46 4.58 -9.33 18.15
N TYR A 47 4.36 -9.30 19.46
CA TYR A 47 4.84 -8.23 20.33
C TYR A 47 6.32 -7.90 20.09
N ALA A 48 7.16 -8.94 19.96
CA ALA A 48 8.60 -8.77 19.80
C ALA A 48 8.97 -8.04 18.51
N THR A 49 8.28 -8.34 17.41
CA THR A 49 8.53 -7.69 16.12
C THR A 49 8.00 -6.25 16.12
N LEU A 50 6.78 -6.01 16.62
CA LEU A 50 6.21 -4.67 16.74
C LEU A 50 7.09 -3.78 17.64
N SER A 51 7.48 -4.27 18.82
CA SER A 51 8.33 -3.57 19.78
C SER A 51 9.68 -3.20 19.17
N ARG A 52 10.33 -4.14 18.49
CA ARG A 52 11.59 -3.89 17.78
C ARG A 52 11.45 -2.85 16.68
N ALA A 53 10.34 -2.88 15.93
CA ALA A 53 10.11 -2.00 14.80
C ALA A 53 9.75 -0.56 15.21
N VAL A 54 8.96 -0.35 16.28
CA VAL A 54 8.72 0.98 16.86
C VAL A 54 9.90 1.48 17.70
N GLY A 55 10.74 0.55 18.19
CA GLY A 55 11.97 0.85 18.92
C GLY A 55 11.78 0.99 20.43
N GLY A 56 10.83 0.28 21.04
CA GLY A 56 10.55 0.37 22.47
C GLY A 56 9.27 -0.34 22.91
N MET A 57 8.70 0.10 24.03
CA MET A 57 7.42 -0.40 24.53
C MET A 57 6.30 0.03 23.58
N ILE A 58 5.46 -0.92 23.16
CA ILE A 58 4.39 -0.64 22.21
C ILE A 58 3.15 -0.10 22.91
N GLU A 59 2.51 0.88 22.27
CA GLU A 59 1.15 1.33 22.56
C GLU A 59 0.28 1.09 21.31
N ALA A 60 -0.94 0.59 21.52
CA ALA A 60 -1.92 0.38 20.45
C ALA A 60 -2.96 1.50 20.44
N VAL A 61 -3.01 2.27 19.36
CA VAL A 61 -4.01 3.33 19.16
C VAL A 61 -5.02 2.87 18.11
N THR A 62 -6.24 2.54 18.55
CA THR A 62 -7.34 2.20 17.63
C THR A 62 -7.86 3.46 16.93
N LEU A 63 -7.76 3.49 15.62
CA LEU A 63 -8.27 4.58 14.78
C LEU A 63 -9.78 4.41 14.53
N PRO A 64 -10.53 5.50 14.24
CA PRO A 64 -11.95 5.43 13.91
C PRO A 64 -12.30 4.53 12.71
N SER A 65 -11.33 4.26 11.83
CA SER A 65 -11.47 3.33 10.70
C SER A 65 -11.45 1.85 11.12
N GLY A 66 -11.17 1.55 12.39
CA GLY A 66 -10.97 0.20 12.92
C GLY A 66 -9.52 -0.30 12.78
N LEU A 67 -8.65 0.44 12.10
CA LEU A 67 -7.22 0.13 12.00
C LEU A 67 -6.50 0.40 13.33
N THR A 68 -5.38 -0.26 13.56
CA THR A 68 -4.53 -0.02 14.73
C THR A 68 -3.23 0.66 14.32
N LEU A 69 -2.91 1.78 14.97
CA LEU A 69 -1.62 2.46 14.90
C LEU A 69 -0.78 2.07 16.13
N TRP A 70 0.31 1.35 15.91
CA TRP A 70 1.26 0.97 16.94
C TRP A 70 2.39 1.98 17.02
N VAL A 71 2.66 2.48 18.22
CA VAL A 71 3.68 3.51 18.47
C VAL A 71 4.58 3.10 19.64
N ASN A 72 5.70 3.81 19.81
CA ASN A 72 6.51 3.68 21.00
C ASN A 72 5.90 4.56 22.12
N GLU A 73 5.40 3.93 23.18
CA GLU A 73 4.80 4.56 24.37
C GLU A 73 5.76 5.59 25.00
N GLU A 74 7.05 5.28 25.06
CA GLU A 74 8.06 6.12 25.71
C GLU A 74 8.78 7.06 24.73
N GLY A 75 8.41 7.05 23.45
CA GLY A 75 9.18 7.67 22.38
C GLY A 75 9.44 9.18 22.56
N LYS A 76 8.53 9.90 23.22
CA LYS A 76 8.73 11.34 23.51
C LYS A 76 9.73 11.56 24.64
N MET A 77 9.73 10.69 25.65
CA MET A 77 10.70 10.73 26.74
C MET A 77 12.10 10.34 26.24
N ASP A 78 12.16 9.42 25.27
CA ASP A 78 13.40 9.02 24.60
C ASP A 78 13.93 10.05 23.58
N GLY A 79 13.16 11.10 23.30
CA GLY A 79 13.54 12.13 22.33
C GLY A 79 13.57 11.65 20.89
N LEU A 80 12.71 10.67 20.53
CA LEU A 80 12.62 10.18 19.16
C LEU A 80 12.11 11.27 18.20
N PRO A 81 12.52 11.23 16.92
CA PRO A 81 12.09 12.23 15.94
C PRO A 81 10.60 12.10 15.60
N VAL A 82 9.98 13.23 15.24
CA VAL A 82 8.57 13.27 14.80
C VAL A 82 8.36 12.42 13.55
N ASN A 83 7.28 11.64 13.56
CA ASN A 83 6.83 10.86 12.42
C ASN A 83 5.67 11.58 11.74
N ASN A 84 5.93 12.18 10.59
CA ASN A 84 4.94 13.01 9.90
C ASN A 84 3.73 12.20 9.42
N TYR A 85 3.95 10.96 8.95
CA TYR A 85 2.85 10.09 8.51
C TYR A 85 1.98 9.63 9.67
N ALA A 86 2.58 9.13 10.74
CA ALA A 86 1.83 8.70 11.92
C ALA A 86 1.09 9.88 12.58
N THR A 87 1.73 11.06 12.66
CA THR A 87 1.11 12.28 13.16
C THR A 87 -0.05 12.74 12.28
N LYS A 88 0.08 12.66 10.95
CA LYS A 88 -1.02 12.95 10.01
C LYS A 88 -2.21 12.05 10.29
N LEU A 89 -1.99 10.73 10.41
CA LEU A 89 -3.08 9.77 10.65
C LEU A 89 -3.76 10.00 12.00
N PHE A 90 -2.98 10.22 13.06
CA PHE A 90 -3.50 10.56 14.38
C PHE A 90 -4.31 11.86 14.35
N THR A 91 -3.77 12.90 13.71
CA THR A 91 -4.44 14.20 13.55
C THR A 91 -5.75 14.08 12.77
N SER A 92 -5.77 13.31 11.68
CA SER A 92 -6.99 13.04 10.91
C SER A 92 -8.04 12.28 11.72
N ALA A 93 -7.60 11.37 12.59
CA ALA A 93 -8.48 10.54 13.43
C ALA A 93 -9.09 11.31 14.62
N PHE A 94 -8.28 12.12 15.30
CA PHE A 94 -8.66 12.70 16.59
C PHE A 94 -8.75 14.23 16.59
N GLY A 95 -8.09 14.90 15.65
CA GLY A 95 -8.07 16.36 15.53
C GLY A 95 -6.67 16.96 15.63
N SER A 96 -6.51 18.15 15.04
CA SER A 96 -5.24 18.87 15.01
C SER A 96 -4.86 19.44 16.37
N GLY A 97 -3.57 19.36 16.70
CA GLY A 97 -2.99 19.97 17.90
C GLY A 97 -3.23 19.18 19.20
N ILE A 98 -3.79 17.97 19.11
CA ILE A 98 -3.95 17.07 20.27
C ILE A 98 -2.62 16.46 20.64
N ASP A 99 -1.94 15.87 19.66
CA ASP A 99 -0.66 15.23 19.89
C ASP A 99 0.19 15.10 18.62
N ILE A 100 1.46 14.74 18.80
CA ILE A 100 2.38 14.32 17.77
C ILE A 100 2.84 12.90 18.05
N ILE A 101 3.05 12.13 16.99
CA ILE A 101 3.62 10.79 17.08
C ILE A 101 5.11 10.87 16.75
N VAL A 102 5.94 10.23 17.57
CA VAL A 102 7.40 10.20 17.43
C VAL A 102 7.90 8.77 17.31
N GLY A 103 9.08 8.59 16.71
CA GLY A 103 9.63 7.27 16.42
C GLY A 103 8.96 6.61 15.21
N ASN A 104 9.44 5.42 14.84
CA ASN A 104 8.74 4.64 13.82
C ASN A 104 7.37 4.21 14.36
N ALA A 105 6.40 4.11 13.47
CA ALA A 105 5.06 3.61 13.81
C ALA A 105 4.65 2.51 12.83
N ILE A 106 3.71 1.67 13.22
CA ILE A 106 3.24 0.55 12.41
C ILE A 106 1.72 0.63 12.31
N ILE A 107 1.16 0.35 11.14
CA ILE A 107 -0.27 0.19 10.96
C ILE A 107 -0.62 -1.24 10.59
N THR A 108 -1.64 -1.77 11.28
CA THR A 108 -2.24 -3.08 11.03
C THR A 108 -3.76 -2.95 10.81
N GLY A 109 -4.40 -4.04 10.40
CA GLY A 109 -5.82 -4.13 10.04
C GLY A 109 -6.81 -4.04 11.20
N GLY A 110 -6.34 -3.75 12.42
CA GLY A 110 -7.16 -3.75 13.63
C GLY A 110 -6.93 -5.00 14.48
N ALA A 111 -7.97 -5.43 15.17
CA ALA A 111 -8.01 -6.69 15.89
C ALA A 111 -9.37 -7.38 15.67
N ASP A 112 -9.40 -8.70 15.82
CA ASP A 112 -10.65 -9.48 15.79
C ASP A 112 -11.40 -9.44 17.13
N ASP A 113 -12.49 -10.20 17.22
CA ASP A 113 -13.35 -10.27 18.41
C ASP A 113 -12.64 -10.89 19.64
N GLU A 114 -11.52 -11.59 19.44
CA GLU A 114 -10.68 -12.18 20.48
C GLU A 114 -9.51 -11.25 20.88
N GLY A 115 -9.34 -10.14 20.17
CA GLY A 115 -8.26 -9.17 20.38
C GLY A 115 -6.97 -9.52 19.64
N GLU A 116 -7.00 -10.52 18.74
CA GLU A 116 -5.84 -10.90 17.94
C GLU A 116 -5.63 -9.90 16.82
N THR A 117 -4.36 -9.55 16.57
CA THR A 117 -4.01 -8.51 15.59
C THR A 117 -4.29 -8.99 14.16
N LEU A 118 -5.00 -8.18 13.38
CA LEU A 118 -5.30 -8.45 11.98
C LEU A 118 -4.29 -7.76 11.06
N GLY A 119 -3.92 -8.41 9.96
CA GLY A 119 -3.17 -7.79 8.87
C GLY A 119 -4.01 -6.83 8.04
N LEU A 120 -3.35 -5.91 7.34
CA LEU A 120 -3.96 -5.08 6.31
C LEU A 120 -4.29 -5.90 5.06
N THR A 121 -5.41 -5.58 4.43
CA THR A 121 -5.72 -6.02 3.07
C THR A 121 -4.96 -5.18 2.03
N ASP A 122 -4.76 -5.71 0.83
CA ASP A 122 -4.14 -4.96 -0.29
C ASP A 122 -4.83 -3.63 -0.58
N LYS A 123 -6.16 -3.63 -0.47
CA LYS A 123 -6.96 -2.42 -0.64
C LYS A 123 -6.62 -1.37 0.42
N GLN A 124 -6.54 -1.77 1.69
CA GLN A 124 -6.18 -0.85 2.78
C GLN A 124 -4.74 -0.34 2.62
N VAL A 125 -3.80 -1.20 2.22
CA VAL A 125 -2.43 -0.79 1.90
C VAL A 125 -2.42 0.29 0.81
N ALA A 126 -3.13 0.05 -0.31
CA ALA A 126 -3.19 1.00 -1.42
C ALA A 126 -3.84 2.33 -1.01
N GLU A 127 -4.95 2.30 -0.27
CA GLU A 127 -5.64 3.50 0.22
C GLU A 127 -4.77 4.31 1.18
N LEU A 128 -4.09 3.65 2.12
CA LEU A 128 -3.16 4.31 3.05
C LEU A 128 -1.97 4.94 2.32
N VAL A 129 -1.34 4.21 1.40
CA VAL A 129 -0.20 4.73 0.63
C VAL A 129 -0.62 5.93 -0.21
N ALA A 130 -1.79 5.88 -0.86
CA ALA A 130 -2.32 7.00 -1.64
C ALA A 130 -2.62 8.23 -0.78
N ASP A 131 -3.19 8.06 0.42
CA ASP A 131 -3.41 9.19 1.34
C ASP A 131 -2.08 9.75 1.87
N LEU A 132 -1.11 8.89 2.22
CA LEU A 132 0.15 9.34 2.79
C LEU A 132 1.09 9.96 1.74
N HIS A 133 0.97 9.57 0.47
CA HIS A 133 1.74 10.08 -0.65
C HIS A 133 0.85 10.60 -1.79
N PRO A 134 0.06 11.67 -1.57
CA PRO A 134 -0.81 12.22 -2.60
C PRO A 134 -0.03 12.76 -3.81
N GLU A 135 1.26 13.08 -3.64
CA GLU A 135 2.15 13.53 -4.72
C GLU A 135 2.58 12.41 -5.67
N LEU A 136 2.42 11.13 -5.30
CA LEU A 136 2.69 10.01 -6.21
C LEU A 136 1.57 9.84 -7.24
N VAL A 137 0.32 10.13 -6.86
CA VAL A 137 -0.85 9.96 -7.71
C VAL A 137 -0.74 10.69 -9.07
N PRO A 138 -0.38 12.00 -9.15
CA PRO A 138 -0.20 12.71 -10.42
C PRO A 138 1.10 12.37 -11.17
N ARG A 139 1.96 11.53 -10.60
CA ARG A 139 3.20 11.03 -11.22
C ARG A 139 2.99 9.69 -11.92
N ILE A 140 1.76 9.17 -11.93
CA ILE A 140 1.39 7.92 -12.60
C ILE A 140 0.55 8.25 -13.82
N ASP A 141 1.14 8.07 -14.99
CA ASP A 141 0.42 8.16 -16.26
C ASP A 141 -0.10 6.75 -16.60
N CYS A 142 -1.35 6.65 -17.00
CA CYS A 142 -2.02 5.39 -17.31
C CYS A 142 -2.32 5.30 -18.80
N ILE A 143 -2.34 4.10 -19.37
CA ILE A 143 -2.79 3.87 -20.75
C ILE A 143 -4.05 3.00 -20.66
N GLU A 144 -5.12 3.33 -21.39
CA GLU A 144 -6.34 2.54 -21.32
C GLU A 144 -7.17 2.65 -22.62
N THR A 145 -7.20 1.59 -23.43
CA THR A 145 -8.03 1.51 -24.65
C THR A 145 -9.53 1.39 -24.39
N TRP A 146 -9.98 0.90 -23.24
CA TRP A 146 -11.41 0.75 -22.92
C TRP A 146 -11.92 1.97 -22.17
N SER A 147 -12.70 2.79 -22.88
CA SER A 147 -13.17 4.09 -22.39
C SER A 147 -13.79 4.06 -21.01
N ALA A 148 -14.64 3.08 -20.70
CA ALA A 148 -15.34 3.01 -19.41
C ALA A 148 -14.36 2.84 -18.24
N ALA A 149 -13.30 2.05 -18.43
CA ALA A 149 -12.33 1.86 -17.36
C ALA A 149 -11.22 2.92 -17.36
N ALA A 150 -10.99 3.59 -18.49
CA ALA A 150 -10.26 4.86 -18.52
C ALA A 150 -10.95 5.92 -17.63
N ASP A 151 -12.27 6.08 -17.77
CA ASP A 151 -13.08 7.00 -16.95
C ASP A 151 -12.97 6.67 -15.46
N VAL A 152 -13.09 5.38 -15.10
CA VAL A 152 -12.96 4.93 -13.70
C VAL A 152 -11.56 5.20 -13.14
N THR A 153 -10.51 5.04 -13.93
CA THR A 153 -9.13 5.32 -13.53
C THR A 153 -8.94 6.80 -13.21
N GLU A 154 -9.43 7.69 -14.08
CA GLU A 154 -9.41 9.15 -13.85
C GLU A 154 -10.22 9.54 -12.61
N LEU A 155 -11.41 8.96 -12.42
CA LEU A 155 -12.28 9.23 -11.27
C LEU A 155 -11.65 8.82 -9.93
N LYS A 156 -10.77 7.80 -9.93
CA LYS A 156 -9.99 7.39 -8.76
C LYS A 156 -8.81 8.31 -8.47
N GLY A 157 -8.57 9.32 -9.32
CA GLY A 157 -7.51 10.31 -9.18
C GLY A 157 -6.23 9.97 -9.93
N PHE A 158 -6.15 8.81 -10.58
CA PHE A 158 -4.97 8.44 -11.37
C PHE A 158 -4.96 9.17 -12.71
N GLY A 159 -3.79 9.61 -13.16
CA GLY A 159 -3.63 10.13 -14.50
C GLY A 159 -2.51 11.17 -14.66
N PRO A 160 -2.29 11.62 -15.90
CA PRO A 160 -3.17 11.51 -17.07
C PRO A 160 -3.45 10.08 -17.58
N VAL A 161 -4.67 9.83 -18.08
CA VAL A 161 -5.06 8.54 -18.67
C VAL A 161 -5.12 8.65 -20.20
N HIS A 162 -4.17 8.03 -20.87
CA HIS A 162 -4.02 8.04 -22.33
C HIS A 162 -4.88 6.95 -22.98
N ARG A 163 -5.92 7.36 -23.71
CA ARG A 163 -6.86 6.43 -24.35
C ARG A 163 -6.37 5.95 -25.70
N THR A 164 -5.31 5.15 -25.68
CA THR A 164 -4.62 4.67 -26.88
C THR A 164 -4.09 3.26 -26.68
N ASP A 165 -3.70 2.60 -27.78
CA ASP A 165 -2.99 1.32 -27.71
C ASP A 165 -1.57 1.57 -27.18
N PHE A 166 -1.14 0.79 -26.17
CA PHE A 166 0.21 0.86 -25.62
C PHE A 166 1.30 0.75 -26.70
N LEU A 167 1.11 -0.11 -27.70
CA LEU A 167 2.08 -0.32 -28.79
C LEU A 167 2.17 0.87 -29.76
N SER A 168 1.24 1.82 -29.65
CA SER A 168 1.21 3.04 -30.47
C SER A 168 1.77 4.27 -29.75
N VAL A 169 2.21 4.12 -28.50
CA VAL A 169 2.72 5.21 -27.69
C VAL A 169 4.22 5.38 -27.91
N ASP A 170 4.63 6.61 -28.20
CA ASP A 170 5.98 7.09 -27.91
C ASP A 170 5.94 7.93 -26.63
N VAL A 171 6.47 7.38 -25.54
CA VAL A 171 6.47 8.05 -24.23
C VAL A 171 7.34 9.31 -24.23
N PHE A 172 8.29 9.45 -25.17
CA PHE A 172 9.11 10.66 -25.29
C PHE A 172 8.29 11.87 -25.75
N ASP A 173 7.17 11.65 -26.45
CA ASP A 173 6.25 12.71 -26.86
C ASP A 173 5.52 13.35 -25.67
N TRP A 174 5.49 12.69 -24.52
CA TRP A 174 4.79 13.16 -23.33
C TRP A 174 5.61 14.14 -22.49
N GLY A 175 6.87 14.40 -22.88
CA GLY A 175 7.75 15.33 -22.17
C GLY A 175 8.11 14.89 -20.75
N ARG A 176 8.01 13.58 -20.49
CA ARG A 176 8.32 12.93 -19.21
C ARG A 176 9.17 11.69 -19.45
N THR A 177 9.87 11.25 -18.42
CA THR A 177 10.63 9.99 -18.41
C THR A 177 10.05 9.06 -17.36
N TYR A 178 10.04 7.76 -17.65
CA TYR A 178 9.51 6.74 -16.75
C TYR A 178 10.61 5.74 -16.41
N ASP A 179 10.80 5.49 -15.12
CA ASP A 179 11.78 4.51 -14.64
C ASP A 179 11.17 3.11 -14.48
N ARG A 180 9.83 2.99 -14.54
CA ARG A 180 9.08 1.75 -14.29
C ARG A 180 7.83 1.68 -15.15
N ILE A 181 7.45 0.46 -15.52
CA ILE A 181 6.20 0.13 -16.20
C ILE A 181 5.58 -1.06 -15.47
N LEU A 182 4.30 -0.99 -15.08
CA LEU A 182 3.49 -2.18 -14.86
C LEU A 182 2.51 -2.34 -16.01
N MET A 183 2.32 -3.57 -16.44
CA MET A 183 1.18 -3.92 -17.26
C MET A 183 0.56 -5.21 -16.74
N ASN A 184 -0.77 -5.31 -16.83
CA ASN A 184 -1.43 -6.59 -16.97
C ASN A 184 -1.71 -6.80 -18.46
N PRO A 185 -0.81 -7.47 -19.21
CA PRO A 185 -0.97 -7.60 -20.65
C PRO A 185 -2.17 -8.50 -20.97
N PRO A 186 -2.92 -8.22 -22.05
CA PRO A 186 -4.02 -9.08 -22.46
C PRO A 186 -3.47 -10.43 -22.95
N PHE A 187 -4.05 -11.53 -22.48
CA PHE A 187 -3.82 -12.85 -23.06
C PHE A 187 -5.10 -13.31 -23.74
N GLU A 188 -5.05 -13.47 -25.06
CA GLU A 188 -6.09 -14.18 -25.81
C GLU A 188 -5.70 -15.67 -25.90
N ASP A 189 -6.66 -16.56 -25.63
CA ASP A 189 -6.57 -18.02 -25.85
C ASP A 189 -5.32 -18.73 -25.29
N MET A 190 -4.84 -18.33 -24.10
CA MET A 190 -3.62 -18.86 -23.44
C MET A 190 -2.33 -18.74 -24.28
N GLN A 191 -2.35 -17.99 -25.38
CA GLN A 191 -1.14 -17.74 -26.16
C GLN A 191 -0.20 -16.82 -25.37
N GLY A 192 1.06 -17.22 -25.27
CA GLY A 192 2.08 -16.42 -24.58
C GLY A 192 2.19 -16.63 -23.07
N ILE A 193 1.41 -17.54 -22.46
CA ILE A 193 1.56 -17.89 -21.04
C ILE A 193 2.98 -18.39 -20.73
N ASP A 194 3.61 -19.11 -21.67
CA ASP A 194 4.97 -19.62 -21.54
C ASP A 194 6.04 -18.52 -21.65
N HIS A 195 5.77 -17.40 -22.33
CA HIS A 195 6.70 -16.27 -22.40
C HIS A 195 6.76 -15.48 -21.09
N VAL A 196 5.64 -15.40 -20.35
CA VAL A 196 5.59 -14.72 -19.05
C VAL A 196 6.16 -15.61 -17.95
N LYS A 197 6.03 -16.94 -18.06
CA LYS A 197 6.63 -17.90 -17.12
C LYS A 197 8.14 -17.70 -16.91
N HIS A 198 8.87 -17.19 -17.91
CA HIS A 198 10.29 -16.88 -17.79
C HIS A 198 10.61 -15.64 -16.96
N ALA A 199 9.64 -14.73 -16.75
CA ALA A 199 9.81 -13.56 -15.90
C ALA A 199 9.69 -13.89 -14.39
N PHE A 200 9.33 -15.13 -14.04
CA PHE A 200 9.09 -15.59 -12.67
C PHE A 200 10.22 -16.49 -12.11
N ASN A 201 11.34 -16.64 -12.83
CA ASN A 201 12.53 -17.38 -12.35
C ASN A 201 13.65 -16.43 -11.94
#